data_AF-A0A8B6EDE0-F1
#
_entry.id   AF-A0A8B6EDE0-F1
#
_cell.length_a   1.000
_cell.length_b   1.000
_cell.length_c   1.000
_cell.angle_alpha   90.00
_cell.angle_beta   90.00
_cell.angle_gamma   90.00
#
_symmetry.space_group_name_H-M   'P 1'
#
loop_
_entity.id
_entity.type
_entity.pdbx_description
1 polymer ?
#
loop_
_entity_poly.entity_id
_entity_poly.type
_entity_poly.pdbx_seq_one_letter_code
_entity_poly.pdbx_strand_id
1 'polypeptide(L)'
;MNSINALYELGIPIKRSSKDISNINNYGHKLLEFCKNLDLYIVNGRISNDQLVGAVTTSKNTLIDYAIVSPMLFKCFSYFNIENFDPILSDIHCPVVIHFDTSVILEHVESVDTLSHDDNSNVVYKSKWKNNNANVFLENLNDENIHDLVEKLENLDVNNINVETVNNVILNCNSIIKNAADKADMIVEFKPKNSRPGVRSKKCKPYFNQDCYLKRKAYRKCKNLHWRLQRAETKENLIASSREYKRTLNKQFREYQKSVIDKLKNLRKSDSKAYWSLLNKCDTKGNKAVNKIAMDVLYDHFKNP
;
A
#
# COMPACT_ATOMS: atom_id res chain seq x y z
N MET A 1 -29.11 6.13 1.11
CA MET A 1 -28.97 6.30 2.58
C MET A 1 -27.99 7.45 2.80
N ASN A 2 -28.35 8.50 3.55
CA ASN A 2 -27.43 9.62 3.80
C ASN A 2 -26.20 9.09 4.57
N SER A 3 -24.99 9.37 4.10
CA SER A 3 -23.72 8.88 4.67
C SER A 3 -23.56 9.23 6.15
N ILE A 4 -24.15 10.34 6.57
CA ILE A 4 -24.24 10.77 7.98
C ILE A 4 -25.16 9.84 8.79
N ASN A 5 -26.28 9.38 8.23
CA ASN A 5 -27.19 8.46 8.91
C ASN A 5 -26.52 7.09 9.12
N ALA A 6 -25.75 6.61 8.14
CA ALA A 6 -25.00 5.35 8.28
C ALA A 6 -24.00 5.41 9.45
N LEU A 7 -23.36 6.56 9.68
CA LEU A 7 -22.48 6.75 10.85
C LEU A 7 -23.28 6.75 12.16
N TYR A 8 -24.45 7.41 12.19
CA TYR A 8 -25.32 7.43 13.37
C TYR A 8 -25.82 6.03 13.75
N GLU A 9 -26.24 5.24 12.77
CA GLU A 9 -26.71 3.87 12.97
C GLU A 9 -25.61 2.97 13.54
N LEU A 10 -24.36 3.20 13.14
CA LEU A 10 -23.20 2.48 13.65
C LEU A 10 -22.64 3.07 14.97
N GLY A 11 -23.27 4.10 15.54
CA GLY A 11 -22.80 4.75 16.77
C GLY A 11 -21.46 5.49 16.60
N ILE A 12 -21.12 5.90 15.38
CA ILE A 12 -19.85 6.53 15.05
C ILE A 12 -20.00 8.05 15.15
N PRO A 13 -19.15 8.76 15.93
CA PRO A 13 -19.27 10.20 16.11
C PRO A 13 -18.97 10.94 14.81
N ILE A 14 -19.79 11.94 14.48
CA ILE A 14 -19.59 12.82 13.30
C ILE A 14 -18.34 13.67 13.45
N LYS A 15 -18.08 14.19 14.65
CA LYS A 15 -16.86 14.93 14.95
C LYS A 15 -15.83 13.94 15.50
N ARG A 16 -14.69 13.84 14.81
CA ARG A 16 -13.56 13.03 15.30
C ARG A 16 -12.93 13.67 16.53
N SER A 17 -12.43 12.85 17.45
CA SER A 17 -11.49 13.30 18.47
C SER A 17 -10.08 13.42 17.90
N SER A 18 -9.28 14.29 18.51
CA SER A 18 -7.86 14.49 18.18
C SER A 18 -7.12 14.99 19.41
N LYS A 19 -6.01 14.34 19.76
CA LYS A 19 -5.03 14.83 20.74
C LYS A 19 -3.97 15.73 20.11
N ASP A 20 -3.88 15.73 18.79
CA ASP A 20 -3.07 16.73 18.09
C ASP A 20 -3.72 18.10 18.25
N ILE A 21 -3.02 18.99 18.96
CA ILE A 21 -3.41 20.38 19.24
C ILE A 21 -2.88 21.36 18.18
N SER A 22 -2.14 20.88 17.19
CA SER A 22 -1.57 21.71 16.14
C SER A 22 -2.66 22.29 15.25
N ASN A 23 -2.46 23.52 14.80
CA ASN A 23 -3.35 24.13 13.82
C ASN A 23 -3.30 23.38 12.48
N ILE A 24 -4.46 23.26 11.84
CA ILE A 24 -4.58 22.64 10.51
C ILE A 24 -3.86 23.53 9.51
N ASN A 25 -2.96 22.94 8.71
CA ASN A 25 -2.26 23.64 7.64
C ASN A 25 -3.01 23.52 6.30
N ASN A 26 -2.51 24.19 5.26
CA ASN A 26 -3.11 24.16 3.92
C ASN A 26 -3.29 22.74 3.35
N TYR A 27 -2.37 21.81 3.64
CA TYR A 27 -2.50 20.42 3.20
C TYR A 27 -3.60 19.69 3.95
N GLY A 28 -3.75 19.94 5.25
CA GLY A 28 -4.86 19.43 6.05
C GLY A 28 -6.22 19.92 5.56
N HIS A 29 -6.33 21.21 5.19
CA HIS A 29 -7.55 21.75 4.57
C HIS A 29 -7.89 21.05 3.24
N LYS A 30 -6.89 20.87 2.36
CA LYS A 30 -7.06 20.14 1.09
C LYS A 30 -7.47 18.69 1.30
N LEU A 31 -6.92 18.01 2.31
CA LEU A 31 -7.30 16.64 2.65
C LEU A 31 -8.77 16.57 3.13
N LEU A 32 -9.19 17.52 3.96
CA LEU A 32 -10.58 17.59 4.42
C LEU A 32 -11.54 17.88 3.27
N GLU A 33 -11.17 18.76 2.35
CA GLU A 33 -11.95 19.05 1.14
C GLU A 33 -12.06 17.82 0.24
N PHE A 34 -10.95 17.13 -0.02
CA PHE A 34 -10.93 15.86 -0.74
C PHE A 34 -11.88 14.84 -0.11
N CYS A 35 -11.83 14.69 1.22
CA CYS A 35 -12.72 13.78 1.93
C CYS A 35 -14.20 14.18 1.80
N LYS A 36 -14.52 15.47 1.91
CA LYS A 36 -15.91 15.96 1.72
C LYS A 36 -16.42 15.72 0.30
N ASN A 37 -15.58 15.97 -0.70
CA ASN A 37 -15.98 15.87 -2.11
C ASN A 37 -16.19 14.43 -2.56
N LEU A 38 -15.49 13.47 -1.96
CA LEU A 38 -15.59 12.05 -2.30
C LEU A 38 -16.39 11.23 -1.28
N ASP A 39 -17.05 11.89 -0.34
CA ASP A 39 -17.79 11.24 0.75
C ASP A 39 -16.94 10.20 1.49
N LEU A 40 -15.72 10.61 1.86
CA LEU A 40 -14.77 9.81 2.62
C LEU A 40 -14.63 10.35 4.04
N TYR A 41 -14.35 9.44 4.97
CA TYR A 41 -14.26 9.75 6.39
C TYR A 41 -12.92 9.28 6.95
N ILE A 42 -12.27 10.18 7.67
CA ILE A 42 -11.08 9.86 8.47
C ILE A 42 -11.51 9.04 9.68
N VAL A 43 -10.94 7.84 9.82
CA VAL A 43 -11.24 6.85 10.85
C VAL A 43 -10.61 7.21 12.19
N ASN A 44 -9.42 7.83 12.20
CA ASN A 44 -8.73 8.24 13.41
C ASN A 44 -9.65 9.10 14.30
N GLY A 45 -9.76 8.73 15.57
CA GLY A 45 -10.61 9.38 16.56
C GLY A 45 -12.08 9.00 16.53
N ARG A 46 -12.51 8.04 15.69
CA ARG A 46 -13.93 7.71 15.50
C ARG A 46 -14.36 6.33 15.98
N ILE A 47 -13.50 5.31 15.95
CA ILE A 47 -13.92 3.92 16.18
C ILE A 47 -12.97 3.15 17.10
N SER A 48 -13.48 2.05 17.65
CA SER A 48 -12.73 1.09 18.49
C SER A 48 -11.95 1.80 19.61
N ASN A 49 -10.70 1.38 19.87
CA ASN A 49 -9.88 1.91 20.96
C ASN A 49 -9.47 3.37 20.77
N ASP A 50 -9.62 3.91 19.57
CA ASP A 50 -9.32 5.31 19.28
C ASP A 50 -10.56 6.21 19.30
N GLN A 51 -11.76 5.63 19.45
CA GLN A 51 -13.02 6.37 19.54
C GLN A 51 -12.99 7.32 20.73
N LEU A 52 -13.30 8.59 20.48
CA LEU A 52 -13.25 9.68 21.45
C LEU A 52 -11.85 9.97 22.03
N VAL A 53 -10.84 9.16 21.74
CA VAL A 53 -9.44 9.36 22.15
C VAL A 53 -8.71 10.22 21.13
N GLY A 54 -8.70 9.83 19.86
CA GLY A 54 -8.01 10.55 18.78
C GLY A 54 -6.50 10.62 18.96
N ALA A 55 -5.85 9.47 19.15
CA ALA A 55 -4.42 9.37 19.36
C ALA A 55 -3.60 9.95 18.19
N VAL A 56 -2.42 10.46 18.55
CA VAL A 56 -1.41 10.99 17.64
C VAL A 56 -0.62 9.87 16.99
N THR A 57 -0.26 10.02 15.71
CA THR A 57 0.47 8.97 14.97
C THR A 57 1.97 9.19 14.93
N THR A 58 2.49 10.11 15.74
CA THR A 58 3.92 10.37 15.83
C THR A 58 4.39 10.49 17.27
N SER A 59 5.68 10.26 17.48
CA SER A 59 6.37 10.50 18.75
C SER A 59 6.46 11.99 19.14
N LYS A 60 6.06 12.89 18.23
CA LYS A 60 6.03 14.35 18.44
C LYS A 60 4.62 14.90 18.73
N ASN A 61 3.67 14.02 19.04
CA ASN A 61 2.29 14.39 19.32
C ASN A 61 1.54 15.04 18.16
N THR A 62 1.91 14.72 16.91
CA THR A 62 1.17 15.13 15.71
C THR A 62 0.45 13.96 15.06
N LEU A 63 -0.67 14.24 14.39
CA LEU A 63 -1.46 13.29 13.61
C LEU A 63 -1.22 13.54 12.12
N ILE A 64 -0.49 12.65 11.46
CA ILE A 64 -0.15 12.79 10.04
C ILE A 64 -0.43 11.52 9.22
N ASP A 65 -0.65 10.39 9.88
CA ASP A 65 -0.97 9.11 9.25
C ASP A 65 -2.47 8.82 9.43
N TYR A 66 -3.24 8.92 8.35
CA TYR A 66 -4.68 8.79 8.40
C TYR A 66 -5.15 7.47 7.79
N ALA A 67 -6.07 6.80 8.47
CA ALA A 67 -6.94 5.81 7.84
C ALA A 67 -8.19 6.53 7.31
N ILE A 68 -8.52 6.34 6.03
CA ILE A 68 -9.61 7.03 5.34
C ILE A 68 -10.43 5.99 4.59
N VAL A 69 -11.74 6.00 4.77
CA VAL A 69 -12.65 5.01 4.19
C VAL A 69 -13.96 5.65 3.74
N SER A 70 -14.67 4.97 2.83
CA SER A 70 -16.07 5.26 2.54
C SER A 70 -16.98 4.82 3.71
N PRO A 71 -18.14 5.46 3.91
CA PRO A 71 -19.09 5.14 4.97
C PRO A 71 -19.43 3.65 5.10
N MET A 72 -19.62 2.98 3.97
CA MET A 72 -20.02 1.57 3.91
C MET A 72 -18.99 0.60 4.49
N LEU A 73 -17.72 1.01 4.61
CA LEU A 73 -16.67 0.16 5.16
C LEU A 73 -16.58 0.23 6.69
N PHE A 74 -17.25 1.19 7.34
CA PHE A 74 -17.22 1.28 8.80
C PHE A 74 -17.76 0.03 9.48
N LYS A 75 -18.81 -0.60 8.93
CA LYS A 75 -19.36 -1.87 9.43
C LYS A 75 -18.37 -3.04 9.39
N CYS A 76 -17.32 -2.91 8.58
CA CYS A 76 -16.31 -3.95 8.41
C CYS A 76 -15.17 -3.80 9.41
N PHE A 77 -15.08 -2.71 10.19
CA PHE A 77 -14.00 -2.58 11.18
C PHE A 77 -14.30 -3.44 12.40
N SER A 78 -13.44 -4.43 12.66
CA SER A 78 -13.44 -5.17 13.92
C SER A 78 -12.49 -4.56 14.94
N TYR A 79 -11.46 -3.83 14.48
CA TYR A 79 -10.50 -3.20 15.36
C TYR A 79 -9.77 -2.03 14.68
N PHE A 80 -9.55 -0.97 15.45
CA PHE A 80 -8.70 0.15 15.09
C PHE A 80 -7.95 0.66 16.32
N ASN A 81 -6.65 0.89 16.17
CA ASN A 81 -5.82 1.45 17.23
C ASN A 81 -4.56 2.14 16.69
N ILE A 82 -4.07 3.14 17.42
CA ILE A 82 -2.73 3.67 17.24
C ILE A 82 -1.83 3.07 18.33
N GLU A 83 -0.85 2.27 17.94
CA GLU A 83 0.09 1.68 18.89
C GLU A 83 1.14 2.69 19.36
N ASN A 84 1.74 2.42 20.52
CA ASN A 84 2.85 3.22 21.03
C ASN A 84 4.04 3.23 20.06
N PHE A 85 4.72 4.37 19.99
CA PHE A 85 5.93 4.54 19.21
C PHE A 85 6.98 3.44 19.50
N ASP A 86 7.49 2.84 18.43
CA ASP A 86 8.51 1.80 18.49
C ASP A 86 9.78 2.27 17.76
N PRO A 87 10.86 2.65 18.48
CA PRO A 87 12.09 3.21 17.90
C PRO A 87 12.92 2.21 17.05
N ILE A 88 12.48 0.95 16.99
CA ILE A 88 13.02 -0.08 16.09
C ILE A 88 12.26 -0.12 14.76
N LEU A 89 10.95 0.14 14.78
CA LEU A 89 10.10 0.07 13.59
C LEU A 89 10.02 1.41 12.86
N SER A 90 10.17 2.51 13.58
CA SER A 90 10.16 3.86 13.02
C SER A 90 11.10 4.79 13.78
N ASP A 91 11.48 5.88 13.15
CA ASP A 91 12.16 7.02 13.73
C ASP A 91 11.19 8.05 14.33
N ILE A 92 9.97 8.14 13.79
CA ILE A 92 8.98 9.13 14.25
C ILE A 92 7.53 8.62 14.27
N HIS A 93 7.15 7.64 13.46
CA HIS A 93 5.76 7.22 13.29
C HIS A 93 5.35 6.11 14.27
N CYS A 94 4.15 6.25 14.81
CA CYS A 94 3.43 5.23 15.56
C CYS A 94 2.71 4.29 14.59
N PRO A 95 2.66 2.97 14.83
CA PRO A 95 1.90 2.05 13.98
C PRO A 95 0.39 2.35 14.02
N VAL A 96 -0.23 2.47 12.86
CA VAL A 96 -1.69 2.46 12.68
C VAL A 96 -2.13 1.01 12.45
N VAL A 97 -2.96 0.47 13.34
CA VAL A 97 -3.42 -0.92 13.28
C VAL A 97 -4.89 -0.96 12.94
N ILE A 98 -5.23 -1.72 11.90
CA ILE A 98 -6.57 -1.84 11.34
C ILE A 98 -6.87 -3.32 11.14
N HIS A 99 -7.99 -3.80 11.64
CA HIS A 99 -8.54 -5.10 11.28
C HIS A 99 -9.90 -4.93 10.64
N PHE A 100 -10.08 -5.63 9.51
CA PHE A 100 -11.35 -5.73 8.82
C PHE A 100 -11.94 -7.13 9.02
N ASP A 101 -13.22 -7.18 9.36
CA ASP A 101 -14.05 -8.35 9.17
C ASP A 101 -14.80 -8.21 7.84
N THR A 102 -14.49 -9.11 6.91
CA THR A 102 -15.08 -9.10 5.56
C THR A 102 -16.29 -10.01 5.45
N SER A 103 -16.59 -10.80 6.49
CA SER A 103 -17.80 -11.64 6.51
C SER A 103 -19.08 -10.80 6.43
N VAL A 104 -19.07 -9.60 7.00
CA VAL A 104 -20.16 -8.61 6.97
C VAL A 104 -20.47 -8.09 5.55
N ILE A 105 -19.56 -8.28 4.60
CA ILE A 105 -19.77 -7.94 3.18
C ILE A 105 -20.50 -9.10 2.47
N LEU A 106 -20.29 -10.34 2.90
CA LEU A 106 -20.80 -11.55 2.26
C LEU A 106 -22.27 -11.82 2.60
N GLU A 107 -22.79 -11.31 3.71
CA GLU A 107 -24.21 -11.49 4.10
C GLU A 107 -25.22 -10.76 3.17
N HIS A 108 -24.76 -9.82 2.34
CA HIS A 108 -25.61 -9.14 1.34
C HIS A 108 -25.39 -9.67 -0.09
N VAL A 109 -24.58 -10.72 -0.25
CA VAL A 109 -24.55 -11.51 -1.48
C VAL A 109 -25.43 -12.73 -1.25
N GLU A 110 -26.74 -12.52 -1.10
CA GLU A 110 -27.70 -13.59 -1.38
C GLU A 110 -27.41 -14.04 -2.81
N SER A 111 -26.93 -15.29 -2.93
CA SER A 111 -26.80 -16.08 -4.17
C SER A 111 -26.96 -15.26 -5.46
N VAL A 112 -25.98 -14.41 -5.76
CA VAL A 112 -25.73 -14.12 -7.17
C VAL A 112 -25.22 -15.46 -7.66
N ASP A 113 -26.07 -16.17 -8.42
CA ASP A 113 -25.66 -17.32 -9.21
C ASP A 113 -24.27 -17.01 -9.71
N THR A 114 -23.30 -17.75 -9.15
CA THR A 114 -21.93 -17.67 -9.62
C THR A 114 -22.09 -18.04 -11.07
N LEU A 115 -21.99 -17.04 -11.97
CA LEU A 115 -21.96 -17.23 -13.40
C LEU A 115 -21.07 -18.45 -13.58
N SER A 116 -21.71 -19.55 -13.97
CA SER A 116 -21.07 -20.83 -14.09
C SER A 116 -19.82 -20.54 -14.90
N HIS A 117 -18.66 -20.66 -14.24
CA HIS A 117 -17.39 -20.59 -14.91
C HIS A 117 -17.44 -21.79 -15.84
N ASP A 118 -17.85 -21.52 -17.07
CA ASP A 118 -17.85 -22.48 -18.13
C ASP A 118 -16.38 -22.87 -18.26
N ASP A 119 -16.08 -24.08 -17.82
CA ASP A 119 -14.75 -24.57 -17.46
C ASP A 119 -13.93 -24.91 -18.71
N ASN A 120 -14.09 -24.10 -19.76
CA ASN A 120 -13.60 -24.37 -21.10
C ASN A 120 -13.15 -23.09 -21.83
N SER A 121 -12.27 -22.31 -21.20
CA SER A 121 -11.12 -21.65 -21.86
C SER A 121 -10.35 -20.80 -20.84
N ASN A 122 -9.19 -21.28 -20.39
CA ASN A 122 -8.27 -20.58 -19.49
C ASN A 122 -7.52 -19.42 -20.18
N VAL A 123 -8.26 -18.54 -20.85
CA VAL A 123 -7.76 -17.34 -21.51
C VAL A 123 -8.16 -16.15 -20.66
N VAL A 124 -7.26 -15.74 -19.75
CA VAL A 124 -7.44 -14.51 -18.97
C VAL A 124 -6.96 -13.35 -19.84
N TYR A 125 -7.80 -12.35 -20.09
CA TYR A 125 -7.41 -11.18 -20.86
C TYR A 125 -6.86 -10.09 -19.93
N LYS A 126 -5.77 -9.44 -20.34
CA LYS A 126 -5.19 -8.30 -19.63
C LYS A 126 -5.18 -7.07 -20.51
N SER A 127 -5.65 -5.94 -19.99
CA SER A 127 -5.51 -4.65 -20.66
C SER A 127 -4.07 -4.16 -20.58
N LYS A 128 -3.55 -3.69 -21.71
CA LYS A 128 -2.22 -3.08 -21.84
C LYS A 128 -2.36 -1.77 -22.62
N TRP A 129 -2.43 -0.67 -21.88
CA TRP A 129 -2.47 0.65 -22.48
C TRP A 129 -1.18 0.96 -23.25
N LYS A 130 -1.32 1.42 -24.50
CA LYS A 130 -0.23 1.89 -25.38
C LYS A 130 -0.61 3.29 -25.87
N ASN A 131 0.12 4.32 -25.45
CA ASN A 131 -0.19 5.72 -25.83
C ASN A 131 -0.29 5.92 -27.34
N ASN A 132 0.53 5.20 -28.13
CA ASN A 132 0.52 5.29 -29.59
C ASN A 132 -0.81 4.80 -30.21
N ASN A 133 -1.62 4.04 -29.46
CA ASN A 133 -2.89 3.48 -29.91
C ASN A 133 -4.09 4.25 -29.32
N ALA A 134 -3.87 5.37 -28.62
CA ALA A 134 -4.93 6.12 -27.96
C ALA A 134 -5.97 6.67 -28.97
N ASN A 135 -5.52 7.19 -30.11
CA ASN A 135 -6.43 7.69 -31.15
C ASN A 135 -7.26 6.55 -31.75
N VAL A 136 -6.64 5.40 -32.01
CA VAL A 136 -7.33 4.20 -32.52
C VAL A 136 -8.40 3.73 -31.52
N PHE A 137 -8.10 3.78 -30.22
CA PHE A 137 -9.10 3.48 -29.19
C PHE A 137 -10.28 4.46 -29.22
N LEU A 138 -10.00 5.77 -29.31
CA LEU A 138 -11.04 6.80 -29.38
C LEU A 138 -11.90 6.68 -30.63
N GLU A 139 -11.30 6.45 -31.80
CA GLU A 139 -12.02 6.25 -33.07
C GLU A 139 -12.89 4.98 -33.07
N ASN A 140 -12.61 4.02 -32.18
CA ASN A 140 -13.37 2.78 -32.05
C ASN A 140 -14.35 2.76 -30.88
N LEU A 141 -14.44 3.86 -30.11
CA LEU A 141 -15.60 4.11 -29.25
C LEU A 141 -16.76 4.47 -30.17
N ASN A 142 -17.64 3.50 -30.41
CA ASN A 142 -18.79 3.70 -31.29
C ASN A 142 -19.80 4.64 -30.63
N ASP A 143 -19.91 5.86 -31.16
CA ASP A 143 -20.86 6.88 -30.70
C ASP A 143 -22.32 6.39 -30.76
N GLU A 144 -22.68 5.54 -31.73
CA GLU A 144 -24.03 4.95 -31.82
C GLU A 144 -24.32 4.05 -30.61
N ASN A 145 -23.37 3.18 -30.24
CA ASN A 145 -23.54 2.29 -29.08
C ASN A 145 -23.59 3.08 -27.76
N ILE A 146 -22.85 4.20 -27.68
CA ILE A 146 -22.88 5.10 -26.52
C ILE A 146 -24.24 5.81 -26.46
N HIS A 147 -24.74 6.28 -27.60
CA HIS A 147 -26.05 6.93 -27.69
C HIS A 147 -27.18 5.97 -27.27
N ASP A 148 -27.18 4.74 -27.79
CA ASP A 148 -28.13 3.69 -27.41
C ASP A 148 -28.10 3.39 -25.90
N LEU A 149 -26.91 3.41 -25.29
CA LEU A 149 -26.75 3.21 -23.86
C LEU A 149 -27.32 4.39 -23.07
N VAL A 150 -27.07 5.63 -23.51
CA VAL A 150 -27.60 6.83 -22.88
C VAL A 150 -29.13 6.87 -22.99
N GLU A 151 -29.69 6.59 -24.17
CA GLU A 151 -31.13 6.52 -24.38
C GLU A 151 -31.77 5.43 -23.50
N LYS A 152 -31.14 4.26 -23.38
CA LYS A 152 -31.59 3.22 -22.46
C LYS A 152 -31.61 3.71 -21.01
N LEU A 153 -30.57 4.42 -20.57
CA LEU A 153 -30.48 4.97 -19.21
C LEU A 153 -31.53 6.05 -18.94
N GLU A 154 -31.78 6.93 -19.91
CA GLU A 154 -32.79 7.99 -19.81
C GLU A 154 -34.21 7.45 -19.76
N ASN A 155 -34.46 6.31 -20.42
CA ASN A 155 -35.77 5.65 -20.45
C ASN A 155 -35.95 4.60 -19.34
N LEU A 156 -35.01 4.46 -18.40
CA LEU A 156 -35.18 3.55 -17.26
C LEU A 156 -36.28 4.06 -16.32
N ASP A 157 -37.24 3.19 -16.01
CA ASP A 157 -38.19 3.44 -14.93
C ASP A 157 -37.47 3.36 -13.58
N VAL A 158 -37.20 4.54 -13.02
CA VAL A 158 -36.49 4.71 -11.73
C VAL A 158 -37.21 4.00 -10.58
N ASN A 159 -38.52 3.74 -10.70
CA ASN A 159 -39.28 3.05 -9.67
C ASN A 159 -39.15 1.53 -9.71
N ASN A 160 -38.57 0.96 -10.76
CA ASN A 160 -38.48 -0.49 -10.98
C ASN A 160 -37.06 -0.97 -11.31
N ILE A 161 -36.04 -0.27 -10.82
CA ILE A 161 -34.64 -0.67 -11.00
C ILE A 161 -34.30 -1.83 -10.05
N ASN A 162 -33.93 -2.98 -10.62
CA ASN A 162 -33.42 -4.14 -9.88
C ASN A 162 -31.94 -4.41 -10.20
N VAL A 163 -31.34 -5.37 -9.49
CA VAL A 163 -29.93 -5.76 -9.65
C VAL A 163 -29.62 -6.20 -11.07
N GLU A 164 -30.55 -6.90 -11.73
CA GLU A 164 -30.39 -7.37 -13.10
C GLU A 164 -30.29 -6.20 -14.09
N THR A 165 -31.11 -5.16 -13.91
CA THR A 165 -31.07 -3.93 -14.70
C THR A 165 -29.70 -3.25 -14.59
N VAL A 166 -29.18 -3.14 -13.36
CA VAL A 166 -27.85 -2.56 -13.10
C VAL A 166 -26.75 -3.40 -13.74
N ASN A 167 -26.80 -4.73 -13.58
CA ASN A 167 -25.83 -5.63 -14.19
C ASN A 167 -25.83 -5.54 -15.72
N ASN A 168 -27.01 -5.45 -16.35
CA ASN A 168 -27.15 -5.30 -17.80
C ASN A 168 -26.54 -3.99 -18.31
N VAL A 169 -26.76 -2.89 -17.60
CA VAL A 169 -26.10 -1.60 -17.90
C VAL A 169 -24.58 -1.75 -17.81
N ILE A 170 -24.07 -2.34 -16.73
CA ILE A 170 -22.63 -2.54 -16.54
C ILE A 170 -22.04 -3.41 -17.65
N LEU A 171 -22.72 -4.49 -18.04
CA LEU A 171 -22.29 -5.37 -19.13
C LEU A 171 -22.22 -4.62 -20.46
N ASN A 172 -23.19 -3.75 -20.74
CA ASN A 172 -23.20 -2.91 -21.95
C ASN A 172 -22.07 -1.88 -21.93
N CYS A 173 -21.84 -1.19 -20.80
CA CYS A 173 -20.70 -0.28 -20.66
C CYS A 173 -19.37 -1.01 -20.91
N ASN A 174 -19.21 -2.18 -20.29
CA ASN A 174 -17.99 -2.98 -20.41
C ASN A 174 -17.78 -3.48 -21.84
N SER A 175 -18.84 -3.87 -22.56
CA SER A 175 -18.73 -4.35 -23.93
C SER A 175 -18.28 -3.25 -24.89
N ILE A 176 -18.79 -2.02 -24.74
CA ILE A 176 -18.37 -0.86 -25.54
C ILE A 176 -16.86 -0.62 -25.35
N ILE A 177 -16.40 -0.54 -24.10
CA ILE A 177 -14.99 -0.29 -23.77
C ILE A 177 -14.10 -1.44 -24.24
N LYS A 178 -14.54 -2.69 -24.03
CA LYS A 178 -13.78 -3.89 -24.40
C LYS A 178 -13.63 -3.99 -25.92
N ASN A 179 -14.68 -3.72 -26.69
CA ASN A 179 -14.64 -3.76 -28.14
C ASN A 179 -13.70 -2.68 -28.71
N ALA A 180 -13.73 -1.47 -28.16
CA ALA A 180 -12.80 -0.41 -28.54
C ALA A 180 -11.34 -0.79 -28.22
N ALA A 181 -11.11 -1.38 -27.05
CA ALA A 181 -9.78 -1.84 -26.62
C ALA A 181 -9.25 -3.00 -27.47
N ASP A 182 -10.12 -3.92 -27.88
CA ASP A 182 -9.76 -5.06 -28.73
C ASP A 182 -9.30 -4.59 -30.12
N LYS A 183 -10.10 -3.72 -30.75
CA LYS A 183 -9.77 -3.12 -32.05
C LYS A 183 -8.48 -2.28 -32.02
N ALA A 184 -8.15 -1.71 -30.86
CA ALA A 184 -6.91 -0.95 -30.66
C ALA A 184 -5.70 -1.82 -30.27
N ASP A 185 -5.81 -3.14 -30.27
CA ASP A 185 -4.77 -4.09 -29.83
C ASP A 185 -4.24 -3.76 -28.40
N MET A 186 -5.18 -3.40 -27.52
CA MET A 186 -4.94 -3.07 -26.12
C MET A 186 -5.35 -4.20 -25.18
N ILE A 187 -5.93 -5.27 -25.71
CA ILE A 187 -6.26 -6.49 -24.97
C ILE A 187 -5.25 -7.57 -25.37
N VAL A 188 -4.58 -8.16 -24.38
CA VAL A 188 -3.61 -9.22 -24.62
C VAL A 188 -4.05 -10.48 -23.87
N GLU A 189 -4.06 -11.61 -24.57
CA GLU A 189 -4.21 -12.92 -23.94
C GLU A 189 -3.07 -13.13 -22.94
N PHE A 190 -3.45 -13.29 -21.67
CA PHE A 190 -2.56 -13.61 -20.57
C PHE A 190 -2.77 -15.06 -20.18
N LYS A 191 -1.79 -15.90 -20.51
CA LYS A 191 -1.69 -17.24 -19.94
C LYS A 191 -1.08 -17.12 -18.55
N PRO A 192 -1.83 -17.38 -17.46
CA PRO A 192 -1.25 -17.36 -16.12
C PRO A 192 -0.11 -18.37 -16.10
N LYS A 193 1.12 -17.87 -15.93
CA LYS A 193 2.24 -18.76 -15.65
C LYS A 193 1.91 -19.43 -14.32
N ASN A 194 1.80 -20.75 -14.31
CA ASN A 194 1.85 -21.57 -13.12
C ASN A 194 3.23 -21.40 -12.46
N SER A 195 3.49 -20.23 -11.90
CA SER A 195 4.63 -20.03 -11.03
C SER A 195 4.29 -20.81 -9.77
N ARG A 196 4.88 -22.00 -9.66
CA ARG A 196 5.03 -22.69 -8.37
C ARG A 196 5.34 -21.62 -7.33
N PRO A 197 4.68 -21.60 -6.16
CA PRO A 197 4.89 -20.57 -5.15
C PRO A 197 6.40 -20.52 -4.90
N GLY A 198 7.03 -19.46 -5.42
CA GLY A 198 8.45 -19.31 -5.30
C GLY A 198 8.72 -19.36 -3.81
N VAL A 199 9.54 -20.32 -3.37
CA VAL A 199 10.15 -20.27 -2.05
C VAL A 199 10.71 -18.85 -1.98
N ARG A 200 10.01 -17.97 -1.23
CA ARG A 200 10.51 -16.64 -0.95
C ARG A 200 11.78 -16.95 -0.19
N SER A 201 12.92 -16.98 -0.89
CA SER A 201 14.20 -16.88 -0.23
C SER A 201 14.07 -15.54 0.48
N LYS A 202 13.76 -15.59 1.77
CA LYS A 202 13.87 -14.42 2.62
C LYS A 202 15.32 -14.06 2.40
N LYS A 203 15.58 -12.98 1.66
CA LYS A 203 16.89 -12.36 1.59
C LYS A 203 17.19 -11.98 3.03
N CYS A 204 17.71 -12.93 3.80
CA CYS A 204 18.15 -12.70 5.14
C CYS A 204 19.26 -11.69 4.94
N LYS A 205 19.08 -10.51 5.53
CA LYS A 205 20.08 -9.45 5.47
C LYS A 205 21.42 -10.11 5.82
N PRO A 206 22.45 -10.03 4.96
CA PRO A 206 23.67 -10.82 5.13
C PRO A 206 24.44 -10.49 6.43
N TYR A 207 24.11 -9.36 7.04
CA TYR A 207 24.62 -8.91 8.34
C TYR A 207 23.76 -9.34 9.54
N PHE A 208 22.60 -9.99 9.32
CA PHE A 208 21.71 -10.41 10.40
C PHE A 208 22.10 -11.81 10.88
N ASN A 209 22.90 -11.86 11.94
CA ASN A 209 23.43 -13.08 12.53
C ASN A 209 22.62 -13.56 13.75
N GLN A 210 23.11 -14.61 14.42
CA GLN A 210 22.47 -15.18 15.61
C GLN A 210 22.38 -14.17 16.76
N ASP A 211 23.37 -13.30 16.93
CA ASP A 211 23.34 -12.26 17.97
C ASP A 211 22.21 -11.24 17.70
N CYS A 212 22.06 -10.77 16.45
CA CYS A 212 20.92 -9.96 16.05
C CYS A 212 19.58 -10.65 16.34
N TYR A 213 19.48 -11.95 16.09
CA TYR A 213 18.28 -12.74 16.38
C TYR A 213 17.98 -12.78 17.88
N LEU A 214 18.97 -13.08 18.73
CA LEU A 214 18.83 -13.16 20.18
C LEU A 214 18.39 -11.84 20.78
N LYS A 215 19.04 -10.73 20.38
CA LYS A 215 18.65 -9.38 20.84
C LYS A 215 17.25 -8.98 20.37
N ARG A 216 16.87 -9.35 19.14
CA ARG A 216 15.48 -9.15 18.66
C ARG A 216 14.48 -9.96 19.47
N LYS A 217 14.80 -11.20 19.84
CA LYS A 217 13.95 -12.06 20.65
C LYS A 217 13.77 -11.48 22.05
N ALA A 218 14.84 -10.99 22.67
CA ALA A 218 14.80 -10.30 23.96
C ALA A 218 13.91 -9.05 23.90
N TYR A 219 14.12 -8.19 22.89
CA TYR A 219 13.30 -7.01 22.66
C TYR A 219 11.81 -7.35 22.55
N ARG A 220 11.44 -8.34 21.73
CA ARG A 220 10.04 -8.76 21.57
C ARG A 220 9.43 -9.27 22.88
N LYS A 221 10.21 -9.98 23.70
CA LYS A 221 9.77 -10.43 25.03
C LYS A 221 9.45 -9.23 25.93
N CYS A 222 10.33 -8.24 25.99
CA CYS A 222 10.11 -7.01 26.75
C CYS A 222 8.91 -6.21 26.22
N LYS A 223 8.75 -6.12 24.89
CA LYS A 223 7.61 -5.44 24.25
C LYS A 223 6.28 -6.07 24.65
N ASN A 224 6.16 -7.39 24.51
CA ASN A 224 4.96 -8.12 24.89
C ASN A 224 4.66 -8.01 26.39
N LEU A 225 5.70 -8.02 27.23
CA LEU A 225 5.53 -7.85 28.68
C LEU A 225 5.03 -6.44 29.04
N HIS A 226 5.63 -5.40 28.45
CA HIS A 226 5.21 -4.02 28.66
C HIS A 226 3.77 -3.79 28.20
N TRP A 227 3.37 -4.37 27.07
CA TRP A 227 1.99 -4.30 26.58
C TRP A 227 0.98 -4.93 27.55
N ARG A 228 1.35 -6.03 28.22
CA ARG A 228 0.48 -6.69 29.20
C ARG A 228 0.36 -5.94 30.52
N LEU A 229 1.46 -5.37 31.02
CA LEU A 229 1.52 -4.82 32.38
C LEU A 229 1.47 -3.29 32.45
N GLN A 230 1.95 -2.59 31.42
CA GLN A 230 2.02 -1.13 31.30
C GLN A 230 2.67 -0.41 32.51
N ARG A 231 3.66 -1.04 33.15
CA ARG A 231 4.37 -0.48 34.32
C ARG A 231 5.65 0.27 33.92
N ALA A 232 6.10 1.21 34.75
CA ALA A 232 7.34 1.97 34.56
C ALA A 232 8.56 1.04 34.37
N GLU A 233 8.73 0.04 35.22
CA GLU A 233 9.82 -0.95 35.13
C GLU A 233 9.81 -1.71 33.79
N THR A 234 8.63 -2.13 33.32
CA THR A 234 8.51 -2.83 32.04
C THR A 234 8.83 -1.92 30.85
N LYS A 235 8.56 -0.62 30.98
CA LYS A 235 8.91 0.40 29.98
C LYS A 235 10.43 0.62 29.92
N GLU A 236 11.10 0.69 31.06
CA GLU A 236 12.56 0.81 31.12
C GLU A 236 13.25 -0.40 30.48
N ASN A 237 12.79 -1.61 30.80
CA ASN A 237 13.29 -2.85 30.19
C ASN A 237 13.06 -2.90 28.67
N LEU A 238 11.91 -2.40 28.20
CA LEU A 238 11.63 -2.26 26.78
C LEU A 238 12.61 -1.30 26.10
N ILE A 239 12.86 -0.13 26.70
CA ILE A 239 13.80 0.87 26.16
C ILE A 239 15.23 0.31 26.14
N ALA A 240 15.66 -0.35 27.22
CA ALA A 240 16.99 -0.94 27.32
C ALA A 240 17.22 -2.01 26.24
N SER A 241 16.31 -2.99 26.14
CA SER A 241 16.40 -4.07 25.14
C SER A 241 16.29 -3.53 23.70
N SER A 242 15.54 -2.45 23.48
CA SER A 242 15.45 -1.78 22.18
C SER A 242 16.78 -1.16 21.76
N ARG A 243 17.40 -0.39 22.66
CA ARG A 243 18.73 0.21 22.45
C ARG A 243 19.78 -0.85 22.16
N GLU A 244 19.77 -1.94 22.92
CA GLU A 244 20.71 -3.04 22.74
C GLU A 244 20.55 -3.74 21.38
N TYR A 245 19.33 -4.04 20.97
CA TYR A 245 19.07 -4.61 19.65
C TYR A 245 19.51 -3.66 18.52
N LYS A 246 19.19 -2.36 18.60
CA LYS A 246 19.59 -1.37 17.59
C LYS A 246 21.10 -1.21 17.51
N ARG A 247 21.81 -1.18 18.66
CA ARG A 247 23.28 -1.16 18.72
C ARG A 247 23.87 -2.40 18.06
N THR A 248 23.34 -3.57 18.36
CA THR A 248 23.80 -4.86 17.80
C THR A 248 23.62 -4.88 16.28
N LEU A 249 22.45 -4.48 15.79
CA LEU A 249 22.15 -4.42 14.37
C LEU A 249 23.10 -3.47 13.63
N ASN A 250 23.34 -2.28 14.20
CA ASN A 250 24.26 -1.30 13.62
C ASN A 250 25.72 -1.78 13.63
N LYS A 251 26.14 -2.44 14.71
CA LYS A 251 27.48 -3.06 14.81
C LYS A 251 27.67 -4.09 13.69
N GLN A 252 26.74 -5.04 13.59
CA GLN A 252 26.81 -6.11 12.58
C GLN A 252 26.73 -5.57 11.15
N PHE A 253 25.93 -4.53 10.92
CA PHE A 253 25.89 -3.86 9.63
C PHE A 253 27.22 -3.20 9.27
N ARG A 254 27.86 -2.49 10.22
CA ARG A 254 29.19 -1.87 10.00
C ARG A 254 30.28 -2.91 9.76
N GLU A 255 30.28 -4.00 10.52
CA GLU A 255 31.21 -5.13 10.34
C GLU A 255 31.03 -5.76 8.96
N TYR A 256 29.79 -5.99 8.54
CA TYR A 256 29.50 -6.47 7.19
C TYR A 256 29.97 -5.49 6.11
N GLN A 257 29.66 -4.19 6.24
CA GLN A 257 30.13 -3.17 5.29
C GLN A 257 31.66 -3.15 5.18
N LYS A 258 32.36 -3.18 6.31
CA LYS A 258 33.82 -3.27 6.34
C LYS A 258 34.31 -4.52 5.60
N SER A 259 33.71 -5.69 5.87
CA SER A 259 34.07 -6.94 5.19
C SER A 259 33.86 -6.89 3.67
N VAL A 260 32.82 -6.19 3.21
CA VAL A 260 32.54 -6.00 1.78
C VAL A 260 33.58 -5.07 1.16
N ILE A 261 33.91 -3.96 1.83
CA ILE A 261 34.95 -3.02 1.38
C ILE A 261 36.30 -3.72 1.27
N ASP A 262 36.68 -4.52 2.27
CA ASP A 262 37.95 -5.24 2.26
C ASP A 262 37.99 -6.30 1.15
N LYS A 263 36.89 -7.01 0.91
CA LYS A 263 36.74 -7.92 -0.25
C LYS A 263 36.89 -7.18 -1.57
N LEU A 264 36.24 -6.02 -1.73
CA LEU A 264 36.36 -5.21 -2.94
C LEU A 264 37.80 -4.74 -3.17
N LYS A 265 38.51 -4.29 -2.12
CA LYS A 265 39.92 -3.88 -2.22
C LYS A 265 40.83 -5.02 -2.68
N ASN A 266 40.60 -6.23 -2.17
CA ASN A 266 41.38 -7.41 -2.55
C ASN A 266 41.09 -7.83 -3.99
N LEU A 267 39.80 -7.96 -4.35
CA LEU A 267 39.38 -8.34 -5.70
C LEU A 267 39.80 -7.34 -6.77
N ARG A 268 39.92 -6.05 -6.43
CA ARG A 268 40.40 -5.00 -7.37
C ARG A 268 41.77 -5.34 -7.97
N LYS A 269 42.63 -6.05 -7.23
CA LYS A 269 43.99 -6.41 -7.66
C LYS A 269 44.08 -7.79 -8.30
N SER A 270 43.16 -8.71 -7.96
CA SER A 270 43.29 -10.12 -8.33
C SER A 270 42.26 -10.62 -9.34
N ASP A 271 41.02 -10.14 -9.31
CA ASP A 271 39.93 -10.62 -10.17
C ASP A 271 38.92 -9.49 -10.45
N SER A 272 39.09 -8.87 -11.62
CA SER A 272 38.23 -7.78 -12.09
C SER A 272 36.78 -8.23 -12.30
N LYS A 273 36.54 -9.47 -12.72
CA LYS A 273 35.18 -9.99 -12.99
C LYS A 273 34.42 -10.23 -11.67
N ALA A 274 35.08 -10.83 -10.68
CA ALA A 274 34.49 -11.00 -9.36
C ALA A 274 34.29 -9.66 -8.64
N TYR A 275 35.18 -8.70 -8.82
CA TYR A 275 35.03 -7.33 -8.32
C TYR A 275 33.72 -6.68 -8.81
N TRP A 276 33.53 -6.62 -10.13
CA TRP A 276 32.32 -6.01 -10.72
C TRP A 276 31.05 -6.77 -10.35
N SER A 277 31.11 -8.11 -10.29
CA SER A 277 29.99 -8.93 -9.82
C SER A 277 29.58 -8.61 -8.38
N LEU A 278 30.54 -8.42 -7.46
CA LEU A 278 30.27 -8.04 -6.08
C LEU A 278 29.73 -6.60 -5.98
N LEU A 279 30.33 -5.66 -6.72
CA LEU A 279 29.91 -4.25 -6.73
C LEU A 279 28.45 -4.11 -7.22
N ASN A 280 28.12 -4.76 -8.34
CA ASN A 280 26.76 -4.75 -8.90
C ASN A 280 25.74 -5.46 -7.99
N LYS A 281 26.18 -6.43 -7.18
CA LYS A 281 25.32 -7.05 -6.16
C LYS A 281 25.07 -6.15 -4.95
N CYS A 282 26.00 -5.25 -4.63
CA CYS A 282 25.81 -4.24 -3.59
C CYS A 282 24.89 -3.11 -4.05
N ASP A 283 24.87 -2.83 -5.35
CA ASP A 283 24.00 -1.85 -5.99
C ASP A 283 22.56 -2.37 -6.16
N THR A 284 21.91 -2.65 -5.02
CA THR A 284 20.55 -3.23 -4.95
C THR A 284 19.43 -2.22 -5.18
N LYS A 285 19.75 -0.95 -5.36
CA LYS A 285 18.80 0.06 -5.84
C LYS A 285 19.19 0.35 -7.26
N GLY A 286 18.39 -0.09 -8.22
CA GLY A 286 18.53 0.24 -9.63
C GLY A 286 18.30 1.73 -9.92
N ASN A 287 19.08 2.60 -9.29
CA ASN A 287 19.33 3.94 -9.76
C ASN A 287 20.19 3.77 -11.01
N LYS A 288 19.57 3.36 -12.12
CA LYS A 288 20.11 3.73 -13.42
C LYS A 288 20.28 5.25 -13.32
N ALA A 289 21.53 5.73 -13.37
CA ALA A 289 21.79 7.16 -13.39
C ALA A 289 20.87 7.77 -14.46
N VAL A 290 19.92 8.60 -14.01
CA VAL A 290 18.88 9.17 -14.89
C VAL A 290 19.53 9.98 -16.01
N ASN A 291 20.73 10.49 -15.75
CA ASN A 291 21.56 11.17 -16.72
C ASN A 291 22.86 10.37 -16.94
N LYS A 292 22.95 9.68 -18.07
CA LYS A 292 24.27 9.31 -18.60
C LYS A 292 24.95 10.62 -18.98
N ILE A 293 25.95 11.03 -18.20
CA ILE A 293 26.83 12.13 -18.61
C ILE A 293 27.47 11.70 -19.93
N ALA A 294 27.37 12.55 -20.95
CA ALA A 294 27.97 12.29 -22.25
C ALA A 294 29.51 12.24 -22.11
N MET A 295 30.16 11.32 -22.83
CA MET A 295 31.58 11.02 -22.61
C MET A 295 32.50 12.19 -22.94
N ASP A 296 32.07 13.09 -23.81
CA ASP A 296 32.70 14.38 -24.13
C ASP A 296 32.74 15.31 -22.91
N VAL A 297 31.62 15.45 -22.19
CA VAL A 297 31.54 16.26 -20.96
C VAL A 297 32.45 15.70 -19.87
N LEU A 298 32.52 14.37 -19.75
CA LEU A 298 33.44 13.71 -18.82
C LEU A 298 34.89 13.91 -19.24
N TYR A 299 35.19 13.77 -20.53
CA TYR A 299 36.54 13.94 -21.08
C TYR A 299 37.05 15.36 -20.86
N ASP A 300 36.24 16.38 -21.16
CA ASP A 300 36.63 17.79 -20.99
C ASP A 300 36.87 18.16 -19.51
N HIS A 301 36.09 17.60 -18.58
CA HIS A 301 36.30 17.82 -17.14
C HIS A 301 37.67 17.33 -16.65
N PHE A 302 38.21 16.27 -17.25
CA PHE A 302 39.50 15.69 -16.88
C PHE A 302 40.65 16.04 -17.84
N LYS A 303 40.38 16.83 -18.88
CA LYS A 303 41.38 17.20 -19.89
C LYS A 303 42.40 18.21 -19.38
N ASN A 304 42.02 19.02 -18.39
CA ASN A 304 42.88 20.01 -17.76
C ASN A 304 42.95 19.78 -16.24
N PRO A 305 43.76 18.81 -15.76
CA PRO A 305 44.23 18.78 -14.39
C PRO A 305 45.24 19.90 -14.11
#